data_AF-A0A6B0SG44-F1
#
_entry.id   AF-A0A6B0SG44-F1
#
_cell.length_a   1.000
_cell.length_b   1.000
_cell.length_c   1.000
_cell.angle_alpha   90.00
_cell.angle_beta   90.00
_cell.angle_gamma   90.00
#
_symmetry.space_group_name_H-M   'P 1'
#
loop_
_entity.id
_entity.type
_entity.pdbx_description
1 polymer ?
#
loop_
_entity_poly.entity_id
_entity_poly.type
_entity_poly.pdbx_seq_one_letter_code
_entity_poly.pdbx_strand_id
1 'polypeptide(L)'
;MPRAVYTDCLQASEAGALGGARVFVWHDGAVLLVRYRDEPDVWDLPGGPTERGESLSETATLRVYEDVGVDMTLRGIYRAVEQTFALVEGGDGVSGYWVFFEADVAEPALSPGDEVLEARWFDASDPPDEVGPDVLERLAEE
;
A
#
# COMPACT_ATOMS: atom_id res chain seq x y z
N MET A 1 11.26 -11.19 18.22
CA MET A 1 9.80 -11.21 18.00
C MET A 1 9.13 -12.22 18.93
N PRO A 2 7.89 -11.98 19.40
CA PRO A 2 7.09 -12.98 20.08
C PRO A 2 6.85 -14.22 19.20
N ARG A 3 6.74 -15.42 19.81
CA ARG A 3 6.58 -16.70 19.09
C ARG A 3 5.31 -16.75 18.21
N ALA A 4 4.24 -16.07 18.61
CA ALA A 4 3.00 -15.98 17.84
C ALA A 4 3.25 -15.26 16.50
N VAL A 5 3.80 -14.04 16.54
CA VAL A 5 4.18 -13.25 15.35
C VAL A 5 5.12 -14.02 14.42
N TYR A 6 6.09 -14.74 14.98
CA TYR A 6 6.98 -15.61 14.20
C TYR A 6 6.23 -16.70 13.43
N THR A 7 5.25 -17.33 14.08
CA THR A 7 4.44 -18.41 13.50
C THR A 7 3.53 -17.87 12.41
N ASP A 8 2.90 -16.72 12.65
CA ASP A 8 2.02 -16.07 11.69
C ASP A 8 2.80 -15.63 10.43
N CYS A 9 4.00 -15.05 10.60
CA CYS A 9 4.85 -14.66 9.45
C CYS A 9 5.28 -15.87 8.61
N LEU A 10 5.64 -17.00 9.24
CA LEU A 10 5.99 -18.22 8.51
C LEU A 10 4.80 -18.76 7.74
N GLN A 11 3.62 -18.84 8.37
CA GLN A 11 2.40 -19.31 7.73
C GLN A 11 1.99 -18.42 6.56
N ALA A 12 2.07 -17.09 6.73
CA ALA A 12 1.81 -16.14 5.65
C ALA A 12 2.81 -16.32 4.49
N SER A 13 4.09 -16.54 4.78
CA SER A 13 5.12 -16.77 3.75
C SER A 13 4.88 -18.07 2.98
N GLU A 14 4.62 -19.17 3.69
CA GLU A 14 4.28 -20.47 3.09
C GLU A 14 3.02 -20.41 2.23
N ALA A 15 2.05 -19.57 2.61
CA ALA A 15 0.83 -19.31 1.85
C ALA A 15 1.00 -18.31 0.69
N GLY A 16 2.18 -17.69 0.53
CA GLY A 16 2.41 -16.61 -0.44
C GLY A 16 1.66 -15.31 -0.14
N ALA A 17 1.17 -15.17 1.10
CA ALA A 17 0.40 -14.03 1.59
C ALA A 17 1.24 -13.07 2.44
N LEU A 18 2.54 -13.34 2.64
CA LEU A 18 3.43 -12.41 3.30
C LEU A 18 3.71 -11.22 2.38
N GLY A 19 3.53 -10.01 2.90
CA GLY A 19 3.69 -8.77 2.16
C GLY A 19 2.44 -7.90 2.25
N GLY A 20 2.17 -7.16 1.18
CA GLY A 20 1.08 -6.18 1.18
C GLY A 20 0.83 -5.57 -0.18
N ALA A 21 -0.14 -4.67 -0.22
CA ALA A 21 -0.51 -3.94 -1.41
C ALA A 21 -0.40 -2.44 -1.20
N ARG A 22 0.02 -1.72 -2.23
CA ARG A 22 -0.06 -0.26 -2.34
C ARG A 22 -0.78 0.08 -3.63
N VAL A 23 -1.58 1.15 -3.62
CA VAL A 23 -2.44 1.47 -4.77
C VAL A 23 -2.25 2.91 -5.21
N PHE A 24 -1.86 3.08 -6.47
CA PHE A 24 -1.83 4.36 -7.15
C PHE A 24 -3.22 4.59 -7.76
N VAL A 25 -4.03 5.42 -7.11
CA VAL A 25 -5.42 5.69 -7.53
C VAL A 25 -5.48 7.00 -8.29
N TRP A 26 -6.03 6.95 -9.51
CA TRP A 26 -6.16 8.09 -10.40
C TRP A 26 -7.59 8.63 -10.45
N HIS A 27 -7.68 9.97 -10.56
CA HIS A 27 -8.89 10.68 -10.91
C HIS A 27 -8.56 11.97 -11.68
N ASP A 28 -8.98 12.08 -12.93
CA ASP A 28 -8.82 13.31 -13.75
C ASP A 28 -7.40 13.91 -13.76
N GLY A 29 -6.37 13.06 -13.83
CA GLY A 29 -4.95 13.47 -13.82
C GLY A 29 -4.38 13.77 -12.43
N ALA A 30 -5.19 13.65 -11.37
CA ALA A 30 -4.74 13.69 -9.99
C ALA A 30 -4.52 12.28 -9.43
N VAL A 31 -3.60 12.17 -8.48
CA VAL A 31 -3.32 10.98 -7.68
C VAL A 31 -3.79 11.16 -6.23
N LEU A 32 -4.37 10.11 -5.66
CA LEU A 32 -4.65 10.05 -4.24
C LEU A 32 -3.39 9.72 -3.45
N LEU A 33 -3.04 10.60 -2.51
CA LEU A 33 -2.01 10.34 -1.49
C LEU A 33 -2.61 10.47 -0.09
N VAL A 34 -1.99 9.75 0.85
CA VAL A 34 -2.35 9.75 2.26
C VAL A 34 -1.13 10.06 3.13
N ARG A 35 -1.36 10.61 4.31
CA ARG A 35 -0.38 10.62 5.41
C ARG A 35 -0.94 9.73 6.51
N TYR A 36 -0.17 8.74 6.93
CA TYR A 36 -0.54 7.89 8.05
C TYR A 36 -0.21 8.59 9.37
N ARG A 37 -0.91 8.22 10.46
CA ARG A 37 -0.70 8.83 11.77
C ARG A 37 0.65 8.49 12.40
N ASP A 38 1.20 7.33 12.07
CA ASP A 38 2.52 6.87 12.51
C ASP A 38 3.67 7.44 11.67
N GLU A 39 3.38 7.84 10.43
CA GLU A 39 4.30 8.53 9.52
C GLU A 39 3.71 9.88 9.02
N PRO A 40 3.48 10.86 9.92
CA PRO A 40 2.72 12.07 9.61
C PRO A 40 3.44 13.07 8.70
N ASP A 41 4.74 12.89 8.48
CA ASP A 41 5.58 13.83 7.74
C ASP A 41 5.74 13.47 6.24
N VAL A 42 5.24 12.29 5.82
CA VAL A 42 5.41 11.77 4.44
C VAL A 42 4.05 11.46 3.82
N TRP A 43 3.87 11.89 2.56
CA TRP A 43 2.76 11.47 1.71
C TRP A 43 3.07 10.18 0.97
N ASP A 44 2.14 9.23 0.99
CA ASP A 44 2.35 7.91 0.41
C ASP A 44 1.06 7.36 -0.23
N LEU A 45 1.16 6.22 -0.90
CA LEU A 45 0.03 5.51 -1.47
C LEU A 45 -0.82 4.86 -0.36
N PRO A 46 -2.16 4.87 -0.48
CA PRO A 46 -3.02 4.03 0.35
C PRO A 46 -2.66 2.55 0.17
N GLY A 47 -2.81 1.75 1.22
CA GLY A 47 -2.38 0.36 1.23
C GLY A 47 -1.94 -0.14 2.59
N GLY A 48 -1.23 -1.25 2.60
CA GLY A 48 -0.77 -1.89 3.83
C GLY A 48 -0.52 -3.39 3.69
N PRO A 49 -0.19 -4.06 4.80
CA PRO A 49 0.04 -5.49 4.83
C PRO A 49 -1.25 -6.26 4.55
N THR A 50 -1.11 -7.49 4.03
CA THR A 50 -2.21 -8.45 3.97
C THR A 50 -2.45 -9.06 5.36
N GLU A 51 -3.70 -9.07 5.83
CA GLU A 51 -4.02 -9.47 7.21
C GLU A 51 -5.02 -10.63 7.32
N ARG A 52 -5.91 -10.81 6.33
CA ARG A 52 -7.05 -11.75 6.44
C ARG A 52 -6.94 -12.96 5.52
N GLY A 53 -5.73 -13.25 5.03
CA GLY A 53 -5.47 -14.36 4.10
C GLY A 53 -6.13 -14.16 2.72
N GLU A 54 -6.46 -12.91 2.39
CA GLU A 54 -7.02 -12.52 1.10
C GLU A 54 -5.95 -12.42 0.01
N SER A 55 -6.36 -12.33 -1.25
CA SER A 55 -5.43 -12.01 -2.35
C SER A 55 -4.89 -10.59 -2.22
N LEU A 56 -3.75 -10.30 -2.88
CA LEU A 56 -3.17 -8.95 -2.89
C LEU A 56 -4.08 -7.92 -3.57
N SER A 57 -4.88 -8.32 -4.56
CA SER A 57 -5.91 -7.46 -5.18
C SER A 57 -7.09 -7.17 -4.24
N GLU A 58 -7.47 -8.14 -3.41
CA GLU A 58 -8.48 -7.92 -2.36
C GLU A 58 -7.91 -7.04 -1.25
N THR A 59 -6.65 -7.24 -0.86
CA THR A 59 -5.92 -6.37 0.07
C THR A 59 -5.89 -4.93 -0.45
N ALA A 60 -5.52 -4.73 -1.72
CA ALA A 60 -5.50 -3.42 -2.36
C ALA A 60 -6.85 -2.71 -2.28
N THR A 61 -7.93 -3.40 -2.64
CA THR A 61 -9.29 -2.86 -2.61
C THR A 61 -9.73 -2.53 -1.19
N LEU A 62 -9.54 -3.46 -0.27
CA LEU A 62 -9.94 -3.31 1.11
C LEU A 62 -9.20 -2.16 1.80
N ARG A 63 -7.87 -2.09 1.64
CA ARG A 63 -7.06 -1.04 2.26
C ARG A 63 -7.40 0.34 1.73
N VAL A 64 -7.61 0.51 0.41
CA VAL A 64 -8.07 1.80 -0.13
C VAL A 64 -9.42 2.20 0.47
N TYR A 65 -10.34 1.24 0.59
CA TYR A 65 -11.63 1.51 1.23
C TYR A 65 -11.50 1.84 2.72
N GLU A 66 -10.69 1.11 3.48
CA GLU A 66 -10.47 1.34 4.92
C GLU A 66 -9.72 2.66 5.18
N ASP A 67 -8.71 2.97 4.36
CA ASP A 67 -7.87 4.17 4.51
C ASP A 67 -8.62 5.45 4.11
N VAL A 68 -9.42 5.42 3.04
CA VAL A 68 -10.01 6.64 2.47
C VAL A 68 -11.48 6.55 2.03
N GLY A 69 -12.15 5.41 2.21
CA GLY A 69 -13.56 5.24 1.88
C GLY A 69 -13.90 5.22 0.40
N VAL A 70 -12.91 4.95 -0.47
CA VAL A 70 -13.07 4.99 -1.93
C VAL A 70 -13.31 3.60 -2.51
N ASP A 71 -14.34 3.46 -3.34
CA ASP A 71 -14.55 2.32 -4.23
C ASP A 71 -13.87 2.57 -5.58
N MET A 72 -12.85 1.78 -5.91
CA MET A 72 -12.04 1.94 -7.13
C MET A 72 -12.14 0.73 -8.07
N THR A 73 -11.68 0.92 -9.31
CA THR A 73 -11.51 -0.17 -10.28
C THR A 73 -10.02 -0.39 -10.55
N LEU A 74 -9.52 -1.58 -10.20
CA LEU A 74 -8.13 -1.96 -10.49
C LEU A 74 -7.90 -2.05 -12.00
N ARG A 75 -6.84 -1.39 -12.47
CA ARG A 75 -6.28 -1.58 -13.82
C ARG A 75 -5.36 -2.79 -13.88
N GLY A 76 -4.56 -2.99 -12.83
CA GLY A 76 -3.61 -4.10 -12.76
C GLY A 76 -2.39 -3.79 -11.88
N ILE A 77 -1.39 -4.65 -11.98
CA ILE A 77 -0.11 -4.53 -11.27
C ILE A 77 0.88 -3.82 -12.18
N TYR A 78 1.59 -2.81 -11.66
CA TYR A 78 2.69 -2.17 -12.39
C TYR A 78 4.07 -2.48 -11.79
N ARG A 79 4.14 -2.89 -10.50
CA ARG A 79 5.40 -3.25 -9.83
C ARG A 79 5.17 -4.28 -8.73
N ALA A 80 6.16 -5.13 -8.51
CA ALA A 80 6.21 -6.05 -7.39
C ALA A 80 7.64 -6.09 -6.85
N VAL A 81 7.78 -5.94 -5.54
CA VAL A 81 9.08 -5.98 -4.84
C VAL A 81 9.06 -7.14 -3.86
N GLU A 82 10.04 -8.04 -3.99
CA GLU A 82 10.31 -9.05 -2.98
C GLU A 82 11.08 -8.42 -1.83
N GLN A 83 10.57 -8.57 -0.61
CA GLN A 83 11.24 -8.12 0.61
C GLN A 83 11.48 -9.31 1.53
N THR A 84 12.73 -9.50 1.95
CA THR A 84 13.11 -10.54 2.90
C THR A 84 13.15 -9.98 4.32
N PHE A 85 12.40 -10.61 5.22
CA PHE A 85 12.32 -10.26 6.63
C PHE A 85 13.12 -11.28 7.45
N ALA A 86 14.14 -10.81 8.17
CA ALA A 86 14.85 -11.65 9.14
C ALA A 86 13.98 -11.85 10.37
N LEU A 87 13.47 -13.07 10.57
CA LEU A 87 12.61 -13.38 11.72
C LEU A 87 13.40 -13.52 13.03
N VAL A 88 14.68 -13.87 12.92
CA VAL A 88 15.65 -13.98 14.02
C VAL A 88 17.01 -13.46 13.54
N GLU A 89 17.79 -12.88 14.46
CA GLU A 89 19.13 -12.39 14.14
C GLU A 89 20.02 -13.55 13.66
N GLY A 90 20.54 -13.44 12.43
CA GLY A 90 21.40 -14.45 11.81
C GLY A 90 20.70 -15.71 11.29
N GLY A 91 19.36 -15.77 11.30
CA GLY A 91 18.60 -16.86 10.69
C GLY A 91 18.21 -16.59 9.24
N ASP A 92 17.78 -17.65 8.54
CA ASP A 92 17.18 -17.53 7.22
C ASP A 92 15.90 -16.69 7.31
N GLY A 93 15.80 -15.66 6.47
CA GLY A 93 14.64 -14.78 6.42
C GLY A 93 13.47 -15.42 5.66
N VAL A 94 12.28 -14.86 5.83
CA VAL A 94 11.12 -15.15 4.99
C VAL A 94 10.94 -14.02 3.98
N SER A 95 10.65 -14.36 2.74
CA SER A 95 10.33 -13.38 1.71
C SER A 95 8.82 -13.18 1.61
N GLY A 96 8.42 -11.92 1.42
CA GLY A 96 7.07 -11.52 1.05
C GLY A 96 7.10 -10.55 -0.13
N TYR A 97 5.95 -10.28 -0.74
CA TYR A 97 5.83 -9.38 -1.88
C TYR A 97 5.02 -8.14 -1.53
N TRP A 98 5.60 -6.98 -1.80
CA TRP A 98 4.86 -5.72 -1.89
C TRP A 98 4.45 -5.48 -3.34
N VAL A 99 3.15 -5.52 -3.60
CA VAL A 99 2.60 -5.38 -4.95
C VAL A 99 1.93 -4.03 -5.09
N PHE A 100 2.31 -3.32 -6.14
CA PHE A 100 1.84 -1.99 -6.45
C PHE A 100 0.83 -2.08 -7.59
N PHE A 101 -0.39 -1.64 -7.28
CA PHE A 101 -1.51 -1.64 -8.21
C PHE A 101 -1.78 -0.23 -8.72
N GLU A 102 -2.31 -0.16 -9.93
CA GLU A 102 -2.91 1.05 -10.47
C GLU A 102 -4.43 0.90 -10.51
N ALA A 103 -5.14 1.97 -10.21
CA ALA A 103 -6.60 1.99 -10.17
C ALA A 103 -7.18 3.33 -10.65
N ASP A 104 -8.44 3.29 -11.05
CA ASP A 104 -9.26 4.48 -11.31
C ASP A 104 -10.39 4.60 -10.30
N VAL A 105 -10.79 5.83 -10.00
CA VAL A 105 -12.03 6.11 -9.28
C VAL A 105 -12.92 7.05 -10.08
N ALA A 106 -14.23 6.76 -10.09
CA ALA A 106 -15.24 7.63 -10.68
C ALA A 106 -15.69 8.75 -9.72
N GLU A 107 -15.83 8.43 -8.42
CA GLU A 107 -16.26 9.35 -7.37
C GLU A 107 -15.11 9.67 -6.39
N PRO A 108 -14.49 10.85 -6.45
CA PRO A 108 -13.26 11.17 -5.70
C PRO A 108 -13.53 11.58 -4.24
N ALA A 109 -14.68 11.23 -3.69
CA ALA A 109 -15.05 11.60 -2.32
C ALA A 109 -14.21 10.81 -1.31
N LEU A 110 -13.50 11.53 -0.45
CA LEU A 110 -12.62 10.92 0.56
C LEU A 110 -13.29 10.93 1.93
N SER A 111 -13.18 9.80 2.62
CA SER A 111 -13.56 9.60 4.02
C SER A 111 -12.39 8.90 4.73
N PRO A 112 -11.39 9.66 5.21
CA PRO A 112 -10.21 9.08 5.87
C PRO A 112 -10.58 8.18 7.05
N GLY A 113 -9.96 7.01 7.11
CA GLY A 113 -10.08 6.04 8.19
C GLY A 113 -9.26 6.39 9.43
N ASP A 114 -9.26 5.49 10.40
CA ASP A 114 -8.64 5.73 11.71
C ASP A 114 -7.11 5.83 11.64
N GLU A 115 -6.45 5.10 10.72
CA GLU A 115 -4.99 5.10 10.56
C GLU A 115 -4.48 6.30 9.75
N VAL A 116 -5.38 6.95 8.99
CA VAL A 116 -5.03 8.07 8.10
C VAL A 116 -5.18 9.39 8.83
N LEU A 117 -4.09 10.16 8.85
CA LEU A 117 -4.07 11.53 9.35
C LEU A 117 -4.70 12.50 8.35
N GLU A 118 -4.36 12.35 7.08
CA GLU A 118 -4.86 13.19 5.99
C GLU A 118 -4.87 12.39 4.68
N ALA A 119 -5.89 12.61 3.84
CA ALA A 119 -5.96 12.08 2.49
C ALA A 119 -6.32 13.21 1.52
N ARG A 120 -5.63 13.26 0.37
CA ARG A 120 -5.84 14.33 -0.60
C ARG A 120 -5.48 13.89 -2.02
N TRP A 121 -6.18 14.49 -2.98
CA TRP A 121 -5.84 14.44 -4.40
C TRP A 121 -4.80 15.51 -4.73
N PHE A 122 -3.71 15.09 -5.38
CA PHE A 122 -2.65 15.95 -5.87
C PHE A 122 -2.58 15.84 -7.39
N ASP A 123 -2.34 16.96 -8.07
CA ASP A 123 -2.00 16.91 -9.49
C ASP A 123 -0.71 16.10 -9.65
N ALA A 124 -0.71 15.09 -10.53
CA ALA A 124 0.48 14.25 -10.72
C ALA A 124 1.69 15.04 -11.24
N SER A 125 1.46 16.20 -11.86
CA SER A 125 2.51 17.11 -12.30
C SER A 125 3.02 18.07 -11.21
N ASP A 126 2.35 18.15 -10.06
CA ASP A 126 2.70 19.00 -8.91
C ASP A 126 2.46 18.25 -7.58
N PRO A 127 3.21 17.14 -7.33
CA PRO A 127 3.11 16.39 -6.08
C PRO A 127 3.68 17.20 -4.89
N PRO A 128 3.34 16.84 -3.64
CA PRO A 128 3.92 17.48 -2.46
C PRO A 128 5.42 17.14 -2.33
N ASP A 129 6.16 18.00 -1.61
CA ASP A 129 7.62 17.86 -1.46
C ASP A 129 8.04 16.55 -0.77
N GLU A 130 7.36 16.21 0.34
CA GLU A 130 7.67 15.03 1.15
C GLU A 130 6.78 13.86 0.73
N VAL A 131 7.26 13.06 -0.23
CA VAL A 131 6.59 11.88 -0.75
C VAL A 131 7.44 10.63 -0.61
N GLY A 132 6.78 9.49 -0.40
CA GLY A 132 7.42 8.18 -0.35
C GLY A 132 8.17 7.86 -1.64
N PRO A 133 9.27 7.08 -1.58
CA PRO A 133 10.12 6.79 -2.74
C PRO A 133 9.34 6.08 -3.87
N ASP A 134 8.41 5.19 -3.52
CA ASP A 134 7.62 4.47 -4.51
C ASP A 134 6.66 5.39 -5.29
N VAL A 135 6.19 6.48 -4.68
CA VAL A 135 5.36 7.50 -5.35
C VAL A 135 6.20 8.27 -6.36
N LEU A 136 7.39 8.73 -5.96
CA LEU A 136 8.31 9.47 -6.83
C LEU A 136 8.74 8.65 -8.04
N GLU A 137 9.09 7.38 -7.83
CA GLU A 137 9.47 6.47 -8.91
C GLU A 137 8.33 6.36 -9.94
N ARG A 138 7.10 6.14 -9.49
CA ARG A 138 5.95 5.98 -10.41
C ARG A 138 5.60 7.25 -11.17
N LEU A 139 5.67 8.42 -10.52
CA LEU A 139 5.41 9.72 -11.15
C LEU A 139 6.48 10.10 -12.19
N ALA A 140 7.71 9.62 -12.04
CA ALA A 140 8.79 9.87 -12.98
C ALA A 140 8.73 9.02 -14.27
N GLU A 141 7.90 7.98 -14.30
CA GLU A 141 7.75 7.07 -15.45
C GLU A 141 6.64 7.50 -16.44
N GLU A 142 5.89 8.57 -16.15
CA GLU A 142 4.81 9.15 -16.99
C GLU A 142 5.32 10.12 -18.08
#